data_AF-A0A373BJM5-F1
#
_entry.id   AF-A0A373BJM5-F1
#
_cell.length_a   1.000
_cell.length_b   1.000
_cell.length_c   1.000
_cell.angle_alpha   90.00
_cell.angle_beta   90.00
_cell.angle_gamma   90.00
#
_symmetry.space_group_name_H-M   'P 1'
#
loop_
_entity.id
_entity.type
_entity.pdbx_description
1 polymer ?
#
loop_
_entity_poly.entity_id
_entity_poly.type
_entity_poly.pdbx_seq_one_letter_code
_entity_poly.pdbx_strand_id
1 'polypeptide(L)'
;MNAMQPPQSIEEIKAGLETTEKGGVRQSIRNCLTVFQRDPLLSGAIAYNILTDRKDIIKPIGFHRESTALNDTDMKYLLLYLEETYGLTNEKKIDNAIGIVANENKYHP
;
A
#
# COMPACT_ATOMS: atom_id res chain seq x y z
N MET A 1 17.13 -4.36 -14.21
CA MET A 1 15.95 -3.73 -14.83
C MET A 1 14.74 -4.55 -14.39
N ASN A 2 14.05 -4.17 -13.32
CA ASN A 2 12.80 -4.84 -12.97
C ASN A 2 11.74 -4.34 -13.94
N ALA A 3 11.33 -5.19 -14.88
CA ALA A 3 10.16 -4.93 -15.71
C ALA A 3 9.00 -4.64 -14.75
N MET A 4 8.44 -3.43 -14.83
CA MET A 4 7.19 -3.10 -14.15
C MET A 4 6.16 -4.13 -14.63
N GLN A 5 5.77 -5.05 -13.74
CA GLN A 5 4.67 -5.96 -14.04
C GLN A 5 3.44 -5.11 -14.39
N PRO A 6 2.65 -5.49 -15.42
CA PRO A 6 1.44 -4.74 -15.73
C PRO A 6 0.54 -4.68 -14.50
N PRO A 7 -0.27 -3.60 -14.35
CA PRO A 7 -1.22 -3.49 -13.24
C PRO A 7 -2.05 -4.77 -13.16
N GLN A 8 -1.94 -5.49 -12.05
CA GLN A 8 -2.69 -6.73 -11.85
C GLN A 8 -4.11 -6.38 -11.43
N SER A 9 -5.09 -7.17 -11.85
CA SER A 9 -6.45 -7.04 -11.33
C SER A 9 -6.48 -7.32 -9.82
N ILE A 10 -7.47 -6.74 -9.13
CA ILE A 10 -7.65 -6.96 -7.69
C ILE A 10 -7.80 -8.46 -7.39
N GLU A 11 -8.48 -9.20 -8.26
CA GLU A 11 -8.71 -10.64 -8.18
C GLU A 11 -7.41 -11.44 -8.28
N GLU A 12 -6.52 -11.09 -9.22
CA GLU A 12 -5.20 -11.74 -9.35
C GLU A 12 -4.33 -11.49 -8.13
N ILE A 13 -4.37 -10.27 -7.59
CA ILE A 13 -3.62 -9.92 -6.37
C ILE A 13 -4.14 -10.74 -5.20
N LYS A 14 -5.47 -10.80 -5.01
CA LYS A 14 -6.13 -11.62 -3.98
C LYS A 14 -5.73 -13.09 -4.06
N ALA A 15 -5.75 -13.66 -5.25
CA ALA A 15 -5.37 -15.05 -5.48
C ALA A 15 -3.90 -15.32 -5.16
N GLY A 16 -3.04 -14.30 -5.25
CA GLY A 16 -1.62 -14.39 -4.91
C GLY A 16 -1.28 -14.13 -3.43
N LEU A 17 -2.25 -13.76 -2.58
CA LEU A 17 -1.98 -13.51 -1.16
C LEU A 17 -1.83 -14.83 -0.39
N GLU A 18 -0.88 -14.85 0.55
CA GLU A 18 -0.74 -15.95 1.48
C GLU A 18 -2.01 -16.08 2.33
N THR A 19 -2.51 -17.31 2.50
CA THR A 19 -3.68 -17.60 3.33
C THR A 19 -3.29 -18.28 4.64
N THR A 20 -4.22 -18.27 5.58
CA THR A 20 -4.18 -19.05 6.82
C THR A 20 -4.77 -20.43 6.58
N GLU A 21 -4.56 -21.35 7.51
CA GLU A 21 -5.15 -22.71 7.46
C GLU A 21 -6.69 -22.69 7.43
N LYS A 22 -7.31 -21.59 7.91
CA LYS A 22 -8.76 -21.39 7.91
C LYS A 22 -9.29 -20.70 6.64
N GLY A 23 -8.43 -20.49 5.63
CA GLY A 23 -8.79 -19.86 4.35
C GLY A 23 -8.82 -18.32 4.36
N GLY A 24 -8.70 -17.67 5.52
CA GLY A 24 -8.59 -16.21 5.60
C GLY A 24 -7.23 -15.69 5.12
N VAL A 25 -7.17 -14.46 4.63
CA VAL A 25 -5.91 -13.82 4.22
C VAL A 25 -4.96 -13.68 5.40
N ARG A 26 -3.71 -14.12 5.22
CA ARG A 26 -2.67 -14.03 6.24
C ARG A 26 -2.33 -12.57 6.47
N GLN A 27 -2.38 -12.16 7.73
CA GLN A 27 -1.91 -10.84 8.14
C GLN A 27 -0.38 -10.85 8.14
N SER A 28 0.28 -10.62 7.01
CA SER A 28 1.75 -10.57 6.90
C SER A 28 2.19 -9.24 6.27
N ILE A 29 3.39 -8.78 6.63
CA ILE A 29 4.01 -7.62 5.95
C ILE A 29 4.14 -7.92 4.46
N ARG A 30 4.47 -9.17 4.10
CA ARG A 30 4.58 -9.61 2.70
C ARG A 30 3.28 -9.43 1.93
N ASN A 31 2.14 -9.83 2.48
CA ASN A 31 0.85 -9.61 1.82
C ASN A 31 0.53 -8.12 1.67
N CYS A 32 0.80 -7.32 2.72
CA CYS A 32 0.62 -5.86 2.63
C CYS A 32 1.52 -5.26 1.53
N LEU A 33 2.78 -5.68 1.44
CA LEU A 33 3.71 -5.25 0.39
C LEU A 33 3.20 -5.63 -1.00
N THR A 34 2.75 -6.88 -1.19
CA THR A 34 2.18 -7.32 -2.47
C THR A 34 1.05 -6.41 -2.91
N VAL A 35 0.15 -6.04 -1.99
CA VAL A 35 -0.95 -5.11 -2.29
C VAL A 35 -0.39 -3.72 -2.65
N PHE A 36 0.44 -3.11 -1.80
CA PHE A 36 0.99 -1.77 -2.08
C PHE A 36 1.83 -1.69 -3.36
N GLN A 37 2.45 -2.80 -3.79
CA GLN A 37 3.29 -2.83 -4.99
C GLN A 37 2.50 -3.11 -6.27
N ARG A 38 1.38 -3.84 -6.19
CA ARG A 38 0.69 -4.37 -7.37
C ARG A 38 -0.72 -3.85 -7.58
N ASP A 39 -1.36 -3.37 -6.52
CA ASP A 39 -2.70 -2.80 -6.59
C ASP A 39 -2.71 -1.59 -7.53
N PRO A 40 -3.68 -1.52 -8.46
CA PRO A 40 -3.71 -0.47 -9.47
C PRO A 40 -3.88 0.94 -8.90
N LEU A 41 -4.49 1.07 -7.72
CA LEU A 41 -4.69 2.32 -7.01
C LEU A 41 -3.47 2.70 -6.17
N LEU A 42 -2.87 1.73 -5.47
CA LEU A 42 -1.81 1.97 -4.49
C LEU A 42 -0.38 1.90 -5.06
N SER A 43 -0.19 1.22 -6.20
CA SER A 43 1.14 0.99 -6.78
C SER A 43 1.87 2.29 -7.11
N GLY A 44 2.99 2.50 -6.41
CA GLY A 44 3.80 3.71 -6.51
C GLY A 44 3.08 4.99 -6.07
N ALA A 45 1.98 4.88 -5.30
CA ALA A 45 1.26 6.03 -4.78
C ALA A 45 1.94 6.60 -3.54
N ILE A 46 2.64 5.78 -2.75
CA ILE A 46 3.31 6.20 -1.51
C ILE A 46 4.82 6.28 -1.74
N ALA A 47 5.40 7.43 -1.42
CA ALA A 47 6.81 7.74 -1.65
C ALA A 47 7.42 8.49 -0.46
N TYR A 48 8.70 8.24 -0.18
CA TYR A 48 9.43 8.98 0.85
C TYR A 48 10.06 10.24 0.25
N ASN A 49 9.70 11.39 0.82
CA ASN A 49 10.21 12.69 0.46
C ASN A 49 11.50 12.96 1.23
N ILE A 50 12.62 12.92 0.51
CA ILE A 50 13.96 13.05 1.10
C ILE A 50 14.19 14.46 1.65
N LEU A 51 13.53 15.48 1.08
CA LEU A 51 13.71 16.87 1.50
C LEU A 51 13.00 17.18 2.83
N THR A 52 11.81 16.62 3.03
CA THR A 52 10.98 16.91 4.22
C THR A 52 11.03 15.83 5.29
N ASP A 53 11.69 14.69 5.02
CA ASP A 53 11.72 13.50 5.87
C ASP A 53 10.29 12.99 6.19
N ARG A 54 9.42 13.01 5.17
CA ARG A 54 8.01 12.60 5.29
C ARG A 54 7.65 11.54 4.25
N LYS A 55 6.57 10.82 4.54
CA LYS A 55 5.92 9.95 3.55
C LYS A 55 4.83 10.78 2.86
N ASP A 56 4.86 10.81 1.55
CA ASP A 56 3.87 11.49 0.73
C ASP A 56 3.05 10.47 -0.06
N ILE A 57 1.80 10.83 -0.32
CA ILE A 57 0.95 10.15 -1.28
C ILE A 57 0.95 11.02 -2.54
N ILE A 58 1.66 10.56 -3.56
CA ILE A 58 2.02 11.29 -4.78
C ILE A 58 1.12 10.97 -5.97
N LYS A 59 0.08 10.14 -5.77
CA LYS A 59 -0.94 9.81 -6.76
C LYS A 59 -2.34 9.84 -6.13
N PRO A 60 -3.41 10.07 -6.91
CA PRO A 60 -4.77 9.90 -6.43
C PRO A 60 -5.04 8.45 -6.01
N ILE A 61 -5.59 8.25 -4.81
CA ILE A 61 -5.89 6.92 -4.24
C ILE A 61 -7.38 6.75 -3.89
N GLY A 62 -8.26 7.38 -4.66
CA GLY A 62 -9.72 7.15 -4.60
C GLY A 62 -10.49 7.94 -3.55
N PHE A 63 -9.81 8.67 -2.66
CA PHE A 63 -10.43 9.60 -1.72
C PHE A 63 -9.83 11.00 -1.82
N HIS A 64 -10.61 12.01 -1.41
CA HIS A 64 -10.21 13.40 -1.45
C HIS A 64 -9.14 13.72 -0.40
N ARG A 65 -8.14 14.51 -0.79
CA ARG A 65 -7.01 14.91 0.05
C ARG A 65 -6.65 16.36 -0.22
N GLU A 66 -6.28 17.08 0.83
CA GLU A 66 -5.85 18.49 0.76
C GLU A 66 -4.32 18.66 0.78
N SER A 67 -3.59 17.63 1.21
CA SER A 67 -2.14 17.64 1.40
C SER A 67 -1.49 16.47 0.69
N THR A 68 -0.24 16.62 0.25
CA THR A 68 0.57 15.51 -0.27
C THR A 68 1.07 14.60 0.85
N ALA A 69 1.43 15.17 2.01
CA ALA A 69 1.93 14.43 3.16
C ALA A 69 0.88 13.46 3.71
N LEU A 70 1.29 12.20 3.89
CA LEU A 70 0.50 11.14 4.50
C LEU A 70 0.18 11.53 5.95
N ASN A 71 -1.10 11.46 6.32
CA ASN A 71 -1.61 11.79 7.65
C ASN A 71 -2.52 10.69 8.23
N ASP A 72 -2.98 10.88 9.46
CA ASP A 72 -3.82 9.91 10.18
C ASP A 72 -5.16 9.62 9.49
N THR A 73 -5.73 10.59 8.77
CA THR A 73 -6.97 10.39 8.00
C THR A 73 -6.69 9.53 6.78
N ASP A 74 -5.58 9.76 6.08
CA ASP A 74 -5.14 8.92 4.96
C ASP A 74 -4.91 7.47 5.42
N MET A 75 -4.30 7.30 6.60
CA MET A 75 -4.08 5.98 7.20
C MET A 75 -5.41 5.25 7.46
N LYS A 76 -6.43 5.92 7.97
CA LYS A 76 -7.76 5.31 8.18
C LYS A 76 -8.39 4.86 6.87
N TYR A 77 -8.31 5.66 5.81
CA TYR A 77 -8.84 5.28 4.50
C TYR A 77 -8.05 4.13 3.86
N LEU A 78 -6.71 4.11 4.02
CA LEU A 78 -5.89 2.99 3.57
C LEU A 78 -6.24 1.69 4.32
N LEU A 79 -6.42 1.76 5.64
CA LEU A 79 -6.85 0.61 6.46
C LEU A 79 -8.22 0.10 6.00
N LEU A 80 -9.20 0.99 5.82
CA LEU A 80 -10.53 0.63 5.33
C LEU A 80 -10.46 -0.05 3.95
N TYR A 81 -9.72 0.53 3.02
CA TYR A 81 -9.56 -0.04 1.68
C TYR A 81 -8.93 -1.43 1.71
N LEU A 82 -7.88 -1.62 2.51
CA LEU A 82 -7.18 -2.90 2.67
C LEU A 82 -8.05 -3.95 3.35
N GLU A 83 -8.88 -3.54 4.31
CA GLU A 83 -9.85 -4.42 4.98
C GLU A 83 -10.94 -4.87 4.01
N GLU A 84 -11.64 -3.94 3.38
CA GLU A 84 -12.77 -4.25 2.49
C GLU A 84 -12.32 -4.97 1.23
N THR A 85 -11.17 -4.60 0.69
CA THR A 85 -10.67 -5.18 -0.55
C THR A 85 -9.95 -6.49 -0.26
N TYR A 86 -8.99 -6.54 0.65
CA TYR A 86 -8.06 -7.67 0.80
C TYR A 86 -8.16 -8.42 2.14
N GLY A 87 -9.01 -7.99 3.07
CA GLY A 87 -9.10 -8.57 4.41
C GLY A 87 -7.85 -8.37 5.26
N LEU A 88 -7.03 -7.36 4.95
CA LEU A 88 -5.84 -7.00 5.71
C LEU A 88 -6.19 -5.93 6.77
N THR A 89 -6.07 -6.28 8.04
CA THR A 89 -6.54 -5.45 9.18
C THR A 89 -5.46 -5.16 10.22
N ASN A 90 -4.28 -5.79 10.11
CA ASN A 90 -3.21 -5.57 11.07
C ASN A 90 -2.45 -4.27 10.80
N GLU A 91 -2.87 -3.19 11.48
CA GLU A 91 -2.31 -1.84 11.32
C GLU A 91 -0.78 -1.80 11.42
N LYS A 92 -0.18 -2.46 12.41
CA LYS A 92 1.29 -2.49 12.57
C LYS A 92 1.99 -3.07 11.34
N LYS A 93 1.43 -4.10 10.70
CA LYS A 93 2.02 -4.70 9.49
C LYS A 93 1.83 -3.83 8.26
N ILE A 94 0.70 -3.14 8.20
CA ILE A 94 0.37 -2.18 7.14
C ILE A 94 1.31 -0.97 7.21
N ASP A 95 1.51 -0.39 8.39
CA ASP A 95 2.45 0.72 8.60
C ASP A 95 3.90 0.35 8.24
N ASN A 96 4.34 -0.84 8.64
CA ASN A 96 5.66 -1.35 8.22
C ASN A 96 5.77 -1.47 6.69
N ALA A 97 4.73 -1.99 6.02
CA ALA A 97 4.72 -2.10 4.56
C ALA A 97 4.75 -0.72 3.89
N ILE A 98 3.98 0.25 4.40
CA ILE A 98 3.99 1.66 3.97
C ILE A 98 5.40 2.24 4.07
N GLY A 99 6.08 2.04 5.20
CA GLY A 99 7.47 2.50 5.38
C GLY A 99 8.43 1.92 4.36
N ILE A 100 8.32 0.62 4.07
CA ILE A 100 9.15 -0.07 3.08
C ILE A 100 8.89 0.48 1.68
N VAL A 101 7.63 0.52 1.22
CA VAL A 101 7.32 1.00 -0.15
C VAL A 101 7.62 2.49 -0.32
N ALA A 102 7.41 3.30 0.71
CA ALA A 102 7.79 4.71 0.67
C ALA A 102 9.31 4.86 0.43
N ASN A 103 10.12 4.10 1.16
CA ASN A 103 11.58 4.11 0.99
C ASN A 103 12.05 3.52 -0.35
N GLU A 104 11.33 2.55 -0.91
CA GLU A 104 11.58 2.03 -2.27
C GLU A 104 11.27 3.08 -3.35
N ASN A 105 10.20 3.87 -3.14
CA ASN A 105 9.73 4.91 -4.05
C ASN A 105 10.26 6.31 -3.70
N LYS A 106 11.35 6.41 -2.95
CA LYS A 106 11.90 7.69 -2.49
C LYS A 106 12.21 8.63 -3.65
N TYR A 107 11.95 9.91 -3.43
CA TYR A 107 12.06 10.92 -4.46
C TYR A 107 12.64 12.22 -3.92
N HIS A 108 13.19 13.01 -4.83
CA HIS A 108 13.56 14.40 -4.59
C HIS A 108 12.55 15.28 -5.36
N PRO A 109 11.74 16.11 -4.66
CA PRO A 109 10.83 17.04 -5.31
C PRO A 109 11.55 18.13 -6.11
#